data_AF-A0A951E6L0-F1
#
_entry.id   AF-A0A951E6L0-F1
#
_cell.length_a   1.000
_cell.length_b   1.000
_cell.length_c   1.000
_cell.angle_alpha   90.00
_cell.angle_beta   90.00
_cell.angle_gamma   90.00
#
_symmetry.space_group_name_H-M   'P 1'
#
loop_
_entity.id
_entity.type
_entity.pdbx_description
1 polymer ?
#
loop_
_entity_poly.entity_id
_entity_poly.type
_entity_poly.pdbx_seq_one_letter_code
_entity_poly.pdbx_strand_id
1 'polypeptide(L)'
;MKSFRLLILVSALLVLVFFSGWFALYSFIRSDSFREWLSKKVSHTLRVDGFFEPLNWEGSTFRSAGFTATGTPKSKLRSIHITNISAHFDWRQLLKGTWAVDHVSAEEIEALVGKNPAETPAPANGPTTQPSALKLPDFLPSAFRIEQLYVGSANLHWETNHGDLGQLVGTKVTATRRGPDEWDVAAVGGNARHSAYPPLQIDYIHAALSENSIAIREAKALVPGGGEIQLAGKVFTGRQLNAEFAADFSNLDANQALPPEWHIGGKSSGHLVYAGDLDRFEHGQVTGSIKIAGAAIDMTNLFVTLHELAKFGGLKDVRIDSIETHLKYHEHELELSDFRASYQDQIRVEGAGVIRPNRLDGSLLIGLSPKILGWIPGAQERVFIDERDGLRWAKVNISGTPDQPKEDLTRRLISAFRDKMTQEFRGQAKDAVKSLLDMFHQ
;
A
#
# COMPACT_ATOMS: atom_id res chain seq x y z
N MET A 1 -22.70 32.44 68.72
CA MET A 1 -23.14 31.02 68.63
C MET A 1 -24.18 30.74 67.53
N LYS A 2 -25.10 31.65 67.16
CA LYS A 2 -26.08 31.42 66.07
C LYS A 2 -25.48 31.40 64.66
N SER A 3 -24.48 32.25 64.34
CA SER A 3 -23.83 32.27 63.01
C SER A 3 -22.96 31.04 62.74
N PHE A 4 -22.29 30.50 63.76
CA PHE A 4 -21.46 29.29 63.64
C PHE A 4 -22.29 28.03 63.33
N ARG A 5 -23.49 27.93 63.92
CA ARG A 5 -24.45 26.84 63.62
C ARG A 5 -25.02 26.96 62.19
N LEU A 6 -25.21 28.18 61.69
CA LEU A 6 -25.66 28.44 60.32
C LEU A 6 -24.59 28.03 59.29
N LEU A 7 -23.32 28.33 59.57
CA LEU A 7 -22.18 28.00 58.70
C LEU A 7 -21.94 26.49 58.61
N ILE A 8 -22.08 25.77 59.73
CA ILE A 8 -22.04 24.31 59.76
C ILE A 8 -23.23 23.70 58.99
N LEU A 9 -24.44 24.26 59.11
CA LEU A 9 -25.62 23.81 58.37
C LEU A 9 -25.48 24.01 56.86
N VAL A 10 -24.98 25.17 56.42
CA VAL A 10 -24.74 25.47 54.99
C VAL A 10 -23.62 24.59 54.43
N SER A 11 -22.53 24.38 55.19
CA SER A 11 -21.46 23.47 54.77
C SER A 11 -21.92 22.02 54.74
N ALA A 12 -22.74 21.58 55.69
CA ALA A 12 -23.33 20.24 55.68
C ALA A 12 -24.31 20.06 54.52
N LEU A 13 -25.10 21.09 54.17
CA LEU A 13 -26.01 21.07 53.03
C LEU A 13 -25.24 21.03 51.71
N LEU A 14 -24.15 21.79 51.56
CA LEU A 14 -23.28 21.75 50.38
C LEU A 14 -22.58 20.41 50.24
N VAL A 15 -22.09 19.83 51.34
CA VAL A 15 -21.53 18.47 51.35
C VAL A 15 -22.60 17.44 50.98
N LEU A 16 -23.83 17.58 51.49
CA LEU A 16 -24.92 16.64 51.21
C LEU A 16 -25.43 16.76 49.78
N VAL A 17 -25.50 17.97 49.20
CA VAL A 17 -25.80 18.22 47.78
C VAL A 17 -24.68 17.69 46.88
N PHE A 18 -23.42 17.90 47.26
CA PHE A 18 -22.25 17.37 46.56
C PHE A 18 -22.21 15.83 46.62
N PHE A 19 -22.48 15.22 47.78
CA PHE A 19 -22.56 13.77 47.95
C PHE A 19 -23.79 13.17 47.28
N SER A 20 -24.94 13.84 47.27
CA SER A 20 -26.13 13.37 46.56
C SER A 20 -25.94 13.45 45.05
N GLY A 21 -25.30 14.52 44.56
CA GLY A 21 -24.91 14.65 43.15
C GLY A 21 -23.88 13.62 42.74
N TRP A 22 -22.87 13.37 43.58
CA TRP A 22 -21.86 12.33 43.39
C TRP A 22 -22.49 10.93 43.38
N PHE A 23 -23.40 10.64 44.32
CA PHE A 23 -24.09 9.35 44.40
C PHE A 23 -25.04 9.15 43.21
N ALA A 24 -25.76 10.18 42.76
CA ALA A 24 -26.60 10.14 41.58
C ALA A 24 -25.78 9.98 40.28
N LEU A 25 -24.63 10.63 40.16
CA LEU A 25 -23.69 10.44 39.05
C LEU A 25 -23.13 9.00 39.07
N TYR A 26 -22.74 8.51 40.24
CA TYR A 26 -22.23 7.15 40.41
C TYR A 26 -23.28 6.08 40.10
N SER A 27 -24.53 6.29 40.51
CA SER A 27 -25.64 5.39 40.17
C SER A 27 -26.01 5.47 38.70
N PHE A 28 -26.00 6.66 38.09
CA PHE A 28 -26.19 6.83 36.66
C PHE A 28 -25.12 6.08 35.87
N ILE A 29 -23.84 6.26 36.18
CA ILE A 29 -22.70 5.62 35.50
C ILE A 29 -22.80 4.09 35.55
N ARG A 30 -23.36 3.54 36.64
CA ARG A 30 -23.59 2.10 36.83
C ARG A 30 -24.94 1.60 36.29
N SER A 31 -25.76 2.47 35.73
CA SER A 31 -27.09 2.12 35.22
C SER A 31 -27.08 1.79 33.73
N ASP A 32 -28.12 1.07 33.30
CA ASP A 32 -28.39 0.83 31.87
C ASP A 32 -28.58 2.14 31.09
N SER A 33 -29.04 3.22 31.73
CA SER A 33 -29.19 4.53 31.09
C SER A 33 -27.84 5.14 30.67
N PHE A 34 -26.76 4.91 31.43
CA PHE A 34 -25.43 5.33 31.01
C PHE A 34 -24.93 4.50 29.84
N ARG A 35 -25.17 3.18 29.84
CA ARG A 35 -24.84 2.30 28.71
C ARG A 35 -25.54 2.75 27.43
N GLU A 36 -26.83 3.09 27.50
CA GLU A 36 -27.59 3.62 26.36
C GLU A 36 -27.04 4.97 25.88
N TRP A 37 -26.74 5.88 26.81
CA TRP A 37 -26.13 7.18 26.50
C TRP A 37 -24.76 7.01 25.82
N LEU A 38 -23.89 6.16 26.36
CA LEU A 38 -22.56 5.88 25.82
C LEU A 38 -22.65 5.24 24.44
N SER A 39 -23.54 4.25 24.28
CA SER A 39 -23.85 3.62 22.99
C SER A 39 -24.24 4.68 21.96
N LYS A 40 -25.22 5.53 22.30
CA LYS A 40 -25.69 6.62 21.42
C LYS A 40 -24.57 7.61 21.06
N LYS A 41 -23.72 7.97 22.02
CA LYS A 41 -22.61 8.93 21.81
C LYS A 41 -21.54 8.35 20.89
N VAL A 42 -21.14 7.09 21.09
CA VAL A 42 -20.17 6.39 20.25
C VAL A 42 -20.74 6.15 18.85
N SER A 43 -21.98 5.67 18.76
CA SER A 43 -22.73 5.53 17.51
C SER A 43 -22.80 6.82 16.69
N HIS A 44 -23.12 7.95 17.34
CA HIS A 44 -23.15 9.25 16.69
C HIS A 44 -21.78 9.67 16.15
N THR A 45 -20.72 9.43 16.92
CA THR A 45 -19.34 9.81 16.55
C THR A 45 -18.81 8.97 15.38
N LEU A 46 -19.05 7.66 15.42
CA LEU A 46 -18.63 6.72 14.37
C LEU A 46 -19.61 6.66 13.19
N ARG A 47 -20.76 7.35 13.26
CA ARG A 47 -21.86 7.30 12.28
C ARG A 47 -22.35 5.87 12.01
N VAL A 48 -22.48 5.09 13.08
CA VAL A 48 -22.96 3.69 13.09
C VAL A 48 -24.12 3.55 14.07
N ASP A 49 -24.94 2.53 13.89
CA ASP A 49 -25.97 2.14 14.85
C ASP A 49 -25.43 0.97 15.68
N GLY A 50 -25.23 1.18 16.98
CA GLY A 50 -24.51 0.22 17.82
C GLY A 50 -24.88 0.28 19.29
N PHE A 51 -24.49 -0.77 19.99
CA PHE A 51 -24.77 -0.94 21.42
C PHE A 51 -23.61 -1.63 22.13
N PHE A 52 -23.40 -1.25 23.39
CA PHE A 52 -22.50 -1.95 24.29
C PHE A 52 -23.23 -3.09 24.99
N GLU A 53 -22.51 -4.18 25.25
CA GLU A 53 -22.90 -5.20 26.22
C GLU A 53 -22.95 -4.60 27.65
N PRO A 54 -23.51 -5.32 28.65
CA PRO A 54 -23.57 -4.83 30.02
C PRO A 54 -22.21 -4.35 30.57
N LEU A 55 -22.22 -3.18 31.22
CA LEU A 55 -21.03 -2.54 31.78
C LEU A 55 -20.84 -2.95 33.24
N ASN A 56 -19.76 -3.66 33.52
CA ASN A 56 -19.38 -4.07 34.88
C ASN A 56 -18.32 -3.11 35.44
N TRP A 57 -18.63 -2.48 36.57
CA TRP A 57 -17.76 -1.46 37.18
C TRP A 57 -17.00 -1.99 38.39
N GLU A 58 -15.69 -1.86 38.37
CA GLU A 58 -14.78 -2.20 39.46
C GLU A 58 -13.94 -0.96 39.82
N GLY A 59 -14.39 -0.21 40.84
CA GLY A 59 -13.78 1.05 41.23
C GLY A 59 -13.89 2.12 40.14
N SER A 60 -12.74 2.53 39.58
CA SER A 60 -12.62 3.48 38.47
C SER A 60 -12.46 2.83 37.10
N THR A 61 -12.50 1.51 37.04
CA THR A 61 -12.42 0.76 35.79
C THR A 61 -13.81 0.21 35.46
N PHE A 62 -14.20 0.28 34.19
CA PHE A 62 -15.34 -0.49 33.68
C PHE A 62 -14.87 -1.55 32.69
N ARG A 63 -15.60 -2.66 32.63
CA ARG A 63 -15.44 -3.74 31.66
C ARG A 63 -16.74 -3.97 30.93
N SER A 64 -16.66 -4.24 29.63
CA SER A 64 -17.77 -4.70 28.80
C SER A 64 -17.34 -5.95 28.05
N ALA A 65 -18.24 -6.92 27.91
CA ALA A 65 -17.99 -8.09 27.07
C ALA A 65 -17.75 -7.69 25.60
N GLY A 66 -18.40 -6.63 25.14
CA GLY A 66 -18.14 -6.08 23.82
C GLY A 66 -18.96 -4.86 23.42
N PHE A 67 -18.77 -4.45 22.17
CA PHE A 67 -19.54 -3.44 21.46
C PHE A 67 -19.79 -3.93 20.03
N THR A 68 -21.04 -3.85 19.58
CA THR A 68 -21.41 -4.23 18.21
C THR A 68 -22.11 -3.06 17.54
N ALA A 69 -21.71 -2.74 16.32
CA ALA A 69 -22.40 -1.72 15.53
C ALA A 69 -22.44 -2.06 14.04
N THR A 70 -23.49 -1.55 13.39
CA THR A 70 -23.71 -1.64 11.95
C THR A 70 -23.61 -0.25 11.31
N GLY A 71 -23.09 -0.22 10.09
CA GLY A 71 -22.92 0.98 9.29
C GLY A 71 -24.24 1.64 8.90
N THR A 72 -24.29 2.97 8.95
CA THR A 72 -25.39 3.71 8.33
C THR A 72 -25.16 3.88 6.82
N PRO A 73 -26.19 4.13 5.99
CA PRO A 73 -26.03 4.30 4.53
C PRO A 73 -25.04 5.40 4.10
N LYS A 74 -24.68 6.32 5.00
CA LYS A 74 -23.74 7.43 4.76
C LYS A 74 -22.32 7.14 5.23
N SER A 75 -22.06 5.97 5.83
CA SER A 75 -20.74 5.57 6.33
C SER A 75 -20.08 4.54 5.40
N LYS A 76 -18.75 4.61 5.27
CA LYS A 76 -17.94 3.56 4.61
C LYS A 76 -17.73 2.34 5.53
N LEU A 77 -17.98 2.46 6.83
CA LEU A 77 -17.91 1.36 7.79
C LEU A 77 -19.22 0.57 7.73
N ARG A 78 -19.15 -0.74 7.45
CA ARG A 78 -20.31 -1.66 7.36
C ARG A 78 -20.65 -2.31 8.70
N SER A 79 -19.63 -2.74 9.43
CA SER A 79 -19.80 -3.29 10.78
C SER A 79 -18.52 -3.11 11.59
N ILE A 80 -18.70 -3.06 12.90
CA ILE A 80 -17.61 -3.14 13.86
C ILE A 80 -18.05 -4.00 15.03
N HIS A 81 -17.18 -4.93 15.42
CA HIS A 81 -17.33 -5.74 16.60
C HIS A 81 -16.08 -5.59 17.45
N ILE A 82 -16.25 -5.35 18.74
CA ILE A 82 -15.17 -5.16 19.69
C ILE A 82 -15.40 -6.11 20.85
N THR A 83 -14.38 -6.88 21.21
CA THR A 83 -14.43 -7.89 22.27
C THR A 83 -13.60 -7.45 23.48
N ASN A 84 -14.12 -7.72 24.67
CA ASN A 84 -13.46 -7.50 25.97
C ASN A 84 -12.87 -6.10 26.11
N ILE A 85 -13.77 -5.13 26.25
CA ILE A 85 -13.42 -3.73 26.44
C ILE A 85 -13.18 -3.49 27.92
N SER A 86 -12.08 -2.84 28.25
CA SER A 86 -11.80 -2.32 29.58
C SER A 86 -11.36 -0.87 29.47
N ALA A 87 -11.88 0.01 30.32
CA ALA A 87 -11.39 1.38 30.36
C ALA A 87 -11.30 1.93 31.78
N HIS A 88 -10.29 2.76 32.00
CA HIS A 88 -10.00 3.40 33.27
C HIS A 88 -10.38 4.89 33.23
N PHE A 89 -11.24 5.30 34.16
CA PHE A 89 -11.67 6.69 34.32
C PHE A 89 -10.87 7.41 35.40
N ASP A 90 -10.38 8.61 35.09
CA ASP A 90 -9.79 9.48 36.10
C ASP A 90 -10.88 10.33 36.78
N TRP A 91 -11.37 9.84 37.92
CA TRP A 91 -12.35 10.54 38.75
C TRP A 91 -11.87 11.93 39.22
N ARG A 92 -10.56 12.21 39.25
CA ARG A 92 -10.03 13.51 39.68
C ARG A 92 -10.18 14.57 38.60
N GLN A 93 -10.11 14.18 37.33
CA GLN A 93 -10.32 15.10 36.20
C GLN A 93 -11.79 15.46 36.02
N LEU A 94 -12.70 14.61 36.50
CA LEU A 94 -14.12 14.93 36.57
C LEU A 94 -14.43 16.10 37.52
N LEU A 95 -13.66 16.25 38.61
CA LEU A 95 -13.76 17.43 39.49
C LEU A 95 -13.35 18.73 38.78
N LYS A 96 -12.62 18.63 37.66
CA LYS A 96 -12.24 19.75 36.79
C LYS A 96 -13.17 19.90 35.59
N GLY A 97 -14.30 19.18 35.54
CA GLY A 97 -15.31 19.28 34.49
C GLY A 97 -14.92 18.60 33.17
N THR A 98 -14.06 17.58 33.17
CA THR A 98 -13.70 16.80 31.96
C THR A 98 -13.85 15.30 32.22
N TRP A 99 -14.47 14.56 31.29
CA TRP A 99 -14.43 13.09 31.32
C TRP A 99 -13.12 12.66 30.68
N ALA A 100 -12.14 12.28 31.50
CA ALA A 100 -10.88 11.74 31.04
C ALA A 100 -10.87 10.22 31.24
N VAL A 101 -10.64 9.49 30.16
CA VAL A 101 -10.34 8.08 30.15
C VAL A 101 -8.85 7.95 29.88
N ASP A 102 -8.09 7.52 30.87
CA ASP A 102 -6.63 7.45 30.78
C ASP A 102 -6.22 6.36 29.80
N HIS A 103 -6.86 5.18 29.92
CA HIS A 103 -6.53 4.01 29.13
C HIS A 103 -7.80 3.26 28.73
N VAL A 104 -7.93 2.99 27.43
CA VAL A 104 -8.92 2.07 26.86
C VAL A 104 -8.15 0.88 26.29
N SER A 105 -8.54 -0.34 26.66
CA SER A 105 -8.02 -1.56 26.07
C SER A 105 -9.16 -2.39 25.50
N ALA A 106 -8.96 -2.95 24.31
CA ALA A 106 -9.80 -3.99 23.74
C ALA A 106 -8.93 -5.22 23.43
N GLU A 107 -9.49 -6.41 23.58
CA GLU A 107 -8.79 -7.63 23.20
C GLU A 107 -8.76 -7.76 21.68
N GLU A 108 -9.92 -7.64 21.04
CA GLU A 108 -10.08 -7.82 19.61
C GLU A 108 -11.03 -6.77 19.02
N ILE A 109 -10.69 -6.27 17.84
CA ILE A 109 -11.56 -5.44 17.01
C ILE A 109 -11.66 -6.08 15.64
N GLU A 110 -12.88 -6.31 15.18
CA GLU A 110 -13.18 -6.71 13.81
C GLU A 110 -14.00 -5.62 13.12
N ALA A 111 -13.50 -5.11 12.00
CA ALA A 111 -14.15 -4.04 11.25
C ALA A 111 -14.24 -4.39 9.77
N LEU A 112 -15.42 -4.16 9.18
CA LEU A 112 -15.67 -4.32 7.74
C LEU A 112 -15.92 -2.96 7.11
N VAL A 113 -15.13 -2.58 6.11
CA VAL A 113 -15.23 -1.29 5.40
C VAL A 113 -15.56 -1.55 3.93
N GLY A 114 -16.46 -0.79 3.32
CA GLY A 114 -16.82 -0.95 1.91
C GLY A 114 -18.14 -0.29 1.55
N LYS A 115 -18.65 -0.58 0.34
CA LYS A 115 -19.98 -0.12 -0.07
C LYS A 115 -21.05 -0.84 0.74
N ASN A 116 -21.93 -0.12 1.43
CA ASN A 116 -23.07 -0.76 2.10
C ASN A 116 -23.95 -1.46 1.05
N PRO A 117 -24.39 -2.71 1.29
CA PRO A 117 -25.46 -3.28 0.48
C PRO A 117 -26.70 -2.41 0.67
N ALA A 118 -27.43 -2.15 -0.41
CA ALA A 118 -28.77 -1.57 -0.30
C ALA A 118 -29.62 -2.45 0.65
N GLU A 119 -30.45 -1.81 1.48
CA GLU A 119 -31.28 -2.42 2.52
C GLU A 119 -31.75 -3.83 2.17
N THR A 120 -31.20 -4.85 2.83
CA THR A 120 -32.00 -6.04 3.11
C THR A 120 -32.69 -5.74 4.44
N PRO A 121 -34.03 -5.59 4.48
CA PRO A 121 -34.72 -5.35 5.74
C PRO A 121 -34.52 -6.58 6.62
N ALA A 122 -33.67 -6.45 7.64
CA ALA A 122 -33.60 -7.44 8.70
C ALA A 122 -34.94 -7.43 9.45
N PRO A 123 -35.49 -8.60 9.83
CA PRO A 123 -36.77 -8.69 10.50
C PRO A 123 -36.74 -7.90 11.80
N ALA A 124 -37.69 -6.97 11.94
CA ALA A 124 -37.93 -6.19 13.14
C ALA A 124 -38.41 -7.11 14.29
N ASN A 125 -37.48 -7.75 14.99
CA ASN A 125 -37.72 -8.43 16.26
C ASN A 125 -36.66 -8.00 17.29
N GLY A 126 -36.59 -6.69 17.54
CA GLY A 126 -36.15 -6.14 18.83
C GLY A 126 -37.33 -5.35 19.38
N PRO A 127 -37.63 -5.39 20.70
CA PRO A 127 -38.78 -4.69 21.24
C PRO A 127 -38.67 -3.19 20.94
N THR A 128 -39.53 -2.70 20.06
CA THR A 128 -39.69 -1.29 19.70
C THR A 128 -40.30 -0.56 20.88
N THR A 129 -39.48 -0.27 21.88
CA THR A 129 -39.84 0.68 22.93
C THR A 129 -39.28 2.02 22.50
N GLN A 130 -40.14 2.91 21.99
CA GLN A 130 -39.80 4.33 21.86
C GLN A 130 -39.26 4.81 23.21
N PRO A 131 -37.99 5.26 23.31
CA PRO A 131 -37.52 5.82 24.57
C PRO A 131 -38.15 7.18 24.74
N SER A 132 -38.85 7.35 25.87
CA SER A 132 -39.11 8.66 26.44
C SER A 132 -37.82 9.49 26.40
N ALA A 133 -37.92 10.77 26.02
CA ALA A 133 -36.79 11.68 26.05
C ALA A 133 -36.15 11.65 27.44
N LEU A 134 -35.03 10.92 27.58
CA LEU A 134 -34.25 10.91 28.80
C LEU A 134 -33.75 12.34 29.01
N LYS A 135 -34.28 12.98 30.06
CA LYS A 135 -33.76 14.24 30.57
C LYS A 135 -32.37 13.94 31.15
N LEU A 136 -31.35 14.13 30.32
CA LEU A 136 -29.96 14.09 30.75
C LEU A 136 -29.76 15.18 31.82
N PRO A 137 -29.12 14.88 32.96
CA PRO A 137 -28.90 15.89 33.97
C PRO A 137 -27.96 17.00 33.49
N ASP A 138 -28.26 18.26 33.81
CA ASP A 138 -27.50 19.46 33.43
C ASP A 138 -26.05 19.51 33.97
N PHE A 139 -25.64 18.53 34.79
CA PHE A 139 -24.30 18.42 35.36
C PHE A 139 -23.33 17.54 34.55
N LEU A 140 -23.76 16.97 33.42
CA LEU A 140 -22.86 16.22 32.55
C LEU A 140 -21.86 17.18 31.89
N PRO A 141 -20.56 17.08 32.20
CA PRO A 141 -19.55 17.98 31.63
C PRO A 141 -19.45 17.85 30.10
N SER A 142 -18.95 18.92 29.49
CA SER A 142 -19.05 19.17 28.05
C SER A 142 -18.01 18.45 27.18
N ALA A 143 -16.97 17.85 27.77
CA ALA A 143 -15.84 17.26 27.04
C ALA A 143 -15.49 15.84 27.51
N PHE A 144 -15.38 14.91 26.56
CA PHE A 144 -14.93 13.53 26.74
C PHE A 144 -13.60 13.34 26.02
N ARG A 145 -12.60 12.78 26.71
CA ARG A 145 -11.22 12.64 26.23
C ARG A 145 -10.69 11.24 26.55
N ILE A 146 -10.05 10.63 25.56
CA ILE A 146 -9.30 9.39 25.69
C ILE A 146 -7.82 9.73 25.50
N GLU A 147 -6.95 9.36 26.43
CA GLU A 147 -5.51 9.62 26.34
C GLU A 147 -4.77 8.48 25.62
N GLN A 148 -5.10 7.22 25.91
CA GLN A 148 -4.47 6.04 25.30
C GLN A 148 -5.49 4.97 24.91
N LEU A 149 -5.25 4.32 23.78
CA LEU A 149 -5.97 3.16 23.28
C LEU A 149 -4.98 2.03 23.01
N TYR A 150 -5.32 0.82 23.45
CA TYR A 150 -4.62 -0.41 23.14
C TYR A 150 -5.59 -1.45 22.57
N VAL A 151 -5.18 -2.14 21.51
CA VAL A 151 -5.93 -3.22 20.89
C VAL A 151 -5.01 -4.43 20.72
N GLY A 152 -5.38 -5.56 21.32
CA GLY A 152 -4.59 -6.79 21.27
C GLY A 152 -4.56 -7.43 19.88
N SER A 153 -5.67 -7.38 19.15
CA SER A 153 -5.80 -7.88 17.78
C SER A 153 -6.78 -7.01 16.99
N ALA A 154 -6.30 -6.28 15.99
CA ALA A 154 -7.11 -5.54 15.05
C ALA A 154 -7.20 -6.30 13.73
N ASN A 155 -8.43 -6.61 13.34
CA ASN A 155 -8.81 -7.27 12.10
C ASN A 155 -9.66 -6.30 11.29
N LEU A 156 -9.07 -5.75 10.24
CA LEU A 156 -9.72 -4.84 9.32
C LEU A 156 -9.89 -5.55 7.98
N HIS A 157 -11.11 -5.60 7.47
CA HIS A 157 -11.40 -6.06 6.11
C HIS A 157 -11.98 -4.90 5.32
N TRP A 158 -11.60 -4.78 4.06
CA TRP A 158 -12.11 -3.74 3.18
C TRP A 158 -12.46 -4.26 1.79
N GLU A 159 -13.41 -3.57 1.17
CA GLU A 159 -13.78 -3.70 -0.23
C GLU A 159 -13.58 -2.34 -0.92
N THR A 160 -12.77 -2.29 -1.98
CA THR A 160 -12.54 -1.07 -2.75
C THR A 160 -13.74 -0.75 -3.65
N ASN A 161 -13.77 0.44 -4.24
CA ASN A 161 -14.84 0.82 -5.18
C ASN A 161 -14.89 -0.08 -6.42
N HIS A 162 -13.77 -0.72 -6.77
CA HIS A 162 -13.60 -1.62 -7.91
C HIS A 162 -13.92 -3.08 -7.57
N GLY A 163 -14.28 -3.38 -6.31
CA GLY A 163 -14.61 -4.73 -5.85
C GLY A 163 -13.38 -5.53 -5.37
N ASP A 164 -12.22 -4.90 -5.26
CA ASP A 164 -11.04 -5.54 -4.68
C ASP A 164 -11.21 -5.75 -3.19
N LEU A 165 -10.88 -6.95 -2.74
CA LEU A 165 -10.95 -7.31 -1.33
C LEU A 165 -9.56 -7.23 -0.72
N GLY A 166 -9.50 -6.66 0.47
CA GLY A 166 -8.30 -6.67 1.29
C GLY A 166 -8.60 -6.90 2.76
N GLN A 167 -7.56 -7.29 3.48
CA GLN A 167 -7.63 -7.54 4.91
C GLN A 167 -6.29 -7.26 5.58
N LEU A 168 -6.34 -6.84 6.84
CA LEU A 168 -5.23 -6.69 7.77
C LEU A 168 -5.65 -7.37 9.07
N VAL A 169 -5.02 -8.48 9.42
CA VAL A 169 -5.48 -9.36 10.52
C VAL A 169 -4.38 -9.58 11.53
N GLY A 170 -4.73 -9.65 12.82
CA GLY A 170 -3.81 -9.98 13.90
C GLY A 170 -2.83 -8.86 14.23
N THR A 171 -3.22 -7.60 13.99
CA THR A 171 -2.34 -6.45 14.20
C THR A 171 -2.53 -5.88 15.59
N LYS A 172 -1.46 -5.74 16.38
CA LYS A 172 -1.54 -5.04 17.67
C LYS A 172 -1.51 -3.54 17.41
N VAL A 173 -2.42 -2.77 18.00
CA VAL A 173 -2.49 -1.33 17.78
C VAL A 173 -2.42 -0.58 19.11
N THR A 174 -1.60 0.45 19.16
CA THR A 174 -1.56 1.42 20.26
C THR A 174 -1.74 2.81 19.68
N ALA A 175 -2.65 3.59 20.24
CA ALA A 175 -2.82 5.00 19.88
C ALA A 175 -2.68 5.87 21.13
N THR A 176 -1.84 6.89 21.07
CA THR A 176 -1.62 7.85 22.16
C THR A 176 -1.95 9.25 21.67
N ARG A 177 -2.79 9.95 22.42
CA ARG A 177 -3.14 11.32 22.11
C ARG A 177 -1.95 12.26 22.34
N ARG A 178 -1.71 13.16 21.39
CA ARG A 178 -0.69 14.22 21.47
C ARG A 178 -1.31 15.62 21.57
N GLY A 179 -2.50 15.80 21.00
CA GLY A 179 -3.25 17.05 20.99
C GLY A 179 -4.77 16.84 20.91
N PRO A 180 -5.56 17.91 20.74
CA PRO A 180 -7.02 17.83 20.62
C PRO A 180 -7.51 16.91 19.50
N ASP A 181 -6.81 16.89 18.37
CA ASP A 181 -7.15 16.06 17.21
C ASP A 181 -5.92 15.33 16.65
N GLU A 182 -4.85 15.23 17.43
CA GLU A 182 -3.59 14.60 17.04
C GLU A 182 -3.32 13.33 17.84
N TRP A 183 -3.01 12.25 17.13
CA TRP A 183 -2.72 10.95 17.71
C TRP A 183 -1.47 10.35 17.09
N ASP A 184 -0.57 9.83 17.93
CA ASP A 184 0.48 8.92 17.49
C ASP A 184 -0.06 7.49 17.54
N VAL A 185 0.06 6.77 16.44
CA VAL A 185 -0.41 5.39 16.28
C VAL A 185 0.78 4.49 15.97
N ALA A 186 0.90 3.41 16.73
CA ALA A 186 1.84 2.33 16.48
C ALA A 186 1.06 1.04 16.23
N ALA A 187 1.36 0.34 15.14
CA ALA A 187 0.85 -0.97 14.84
C ALA A 187 2.02 -1.95 14.73
N VAL A 188 1.89 -3.17 15.27
CA VAL A 188 2.98 -4.16 15.28
C VAL A 188 2.43 -5.54 14.96
N GLY A 189 3.12 -6.25 14.08
CA GLY A 189 2.72 -7.58 13.63
C GLY A 189 1.46 -7.56 12.76
N GLY A 190 1.03 -8.76 12.36
CA GLY A 190 -0.16 -8.96 11.55
C GLY A 190 0.14 -9.28 10.09
N ASN A 191 -0.91 -9.65 9.36
CA ASN A 191 -0.82 -10.02 7.95
C ASN A 191 -1.77 -9.17 7.12
N ALA A 192 -1.24 -8.48 6.13
CA ALA A 192 -2.01 -7.77 5.13
C ALA A 192 -2.14 -8.61 3.86
N ARG A 193 -3.33 -8.62 3.26
CA ARG A 193 -3.59 -9.22 1.94
C ARG A 193 -4.48 -8.28 1.14
N HIS A 194 -4.23 -8.24 -0.15
CA HIS A 194 -5.06 -7.51 -1.12
C HIS A 194 -5.06 -8.29 -2.43
N SER A 195 -6.17 -8.30 -3.16
CA SER A 195 -6.28 -9.04 -4.44
C SER A 195 -5.17 -8.69 -5.44
N ALA A 196 -4.78 -7.41 -5.50
CA ALA A 196 -3.81 -6.89 -6.46
C ALA A 196 -2.33 -7.01 -6.05
N TYR A 197 -2.02 -7.42 -4.82
CA TYR A 197 -0.65 -7.37 -4.29
C TYR A 197 -0.27 -8.67 -3.57
N PRO A 198 1.02 -9.02 -3.53
CA PRO A 198 1.47 -10.17 -2.74
C PRO A 198 1.09 -9.98 -1.26
N PRO A 199 0.89 -11.09 -0.52
CA PRO A 199 0.65 -11.02 0.92
C PRO A 199 1.84 -10.34 1.61
N LEU A 200 1.56 -9.53 2.63
CA LEU A 200 2.58 -8.82 3.39
C LEU A 200 2.45 -9.19 4.87
N GLN A 201 3.57 -9.47 5.51
CA GLN A 201 3.66 -9.59 6.96
C GLN A 201 4.12 -8.25 7.52
N ILE A 202 3.28 -7.59 8.32
CA ILE A 202 3.61 -6.31 8.91
C ILE A 202 4.62 -6.54 10.04
N ASP A 203 5.74 -5.82 10.00
CA ASP A 203 6.68 -5.76 11.13
C ASP A 203 6.18 -4.68 12.09
N TYR A 204 6.15 -3.43 11.61
CA TYR A 204 5.58 -2.30 12.33
C TYR A 204 5.05 -1.20 11.41
N ILE A 205 4.18 -0.35 11.96
CA ILE A 205 3.69 0.89 11.36
C ILE A 205 3.71 1.96 12.45
N HIS A 206 4.32 3.10 12.14
CA HIS A 206 4.29 4.31 12.95
C HIS A 206 3.62 5.42 12.15
N ALA A 207 2.46 5.87 12.62
CA ALA A 207 1.67 6.89 11.97
C ALA A 207 1.26 8.01 12.94
N ALA A 208 0.93 9.17 12.39
CA ALA A 208 0.30 10.26 13.11
C ALA A 208 -1.04 10.59 12.44
N LEU A 209 -2.12 10.53 13.20
CA LEU A 209 -3.45 10.92 12.75
C LEU A 209 -3.72 12.36 13.18
N SER A 210 -4.33 13.11 12.27
CA SER A 210 -4.84 14.45 12.47
C SER A 210 -6.27 14.54 11.90
N GLU A 211 -6.98 15.63 12.13
CA GLU A 211 -8.36 15.82 11.66
C GLU A 211 -8.55 15.47 10.17
N ASN A 212 -7.61 15.90 9.31
CA ASN A 212 -7.73 15.79 7.86
C ASN A 212 -6.54 15.07 7.18
N SER A 213 -5.67 14.42 7.95
CA SER A 213 -4.56 13.68 7.37
C SER A 213 -4.00 12.56 8.24
N ILE A 214 -3.45 11.55 7.58
CA ILE A 214 -2.74 10.42 8.15
C ILE A 214 -1.31 10.50 7.63
N ALA A 215 -0.34 10.78 8.50
CA ALA A 215 1.07 10.76 8.16
C ALA A 215 1.69 9.44 8.60
N ILE A 216 2.04 8.58 7.66
CA ILE A 216 2.82 7.36 7.92
C ILE A 216 4.29 7.80 8.01
N ARG A 217 4.83 7.85 9.23
CA ARG A 217 6.23 8.22 9.46
C ARG A 217 7.15 7.13 8.93
N GLU A 218 6.77 5.89 9.21
CA GLU A 218 7.51 4.70 8.80
C GLU A 218 6.58 3.49 8.90
N ALA A 219 6.65 2.60 7.92
CA ALA A 219 6.01 1.31 7.94
C ALA A 219 6.97 0.29 7.32
N LYS A 220 7.10 -0.87 7.94
CA LYS A 220 7.95 -1.95 7.46
C LYS A 220 7.14 -3.22 7.34
N ALA A 221 7.27 -3.89 6.20
CA ALA A 221 6.63 -5.16 5.91
C ALA A 221 7.60 -6.13 5.23
N LEU A 222 7.37 -7.41 5.46
CA LEU A 222 8.11 -8.52 4.87
C LEU A 222 7.22 -9.25 3.86
N VAL A 223 7.80 -9.69 2.76
CA VAL A 223 7.09 -10.49 1.74
C VAL A 223 7.39 -11.97 1.95
N PRO A 224 6.38 -12.86 2.01
CA PRO A 224 6.60 -14.30 2.07
C PRO A 224 7.42 -14.79 0.86
N GLY A 225 8.50 -15.52 1.11
CA GLY A 225 9.47 -15.88 0.06
C GLY A 225 10.69 -14.95 -0.01
N GLY A 226 10.70 -13.90 0.80
CA GLY A 226 11.84 -13.02 1.02
C GLY A 226 11.64 -11.62 0.44
N GLY A 227 12.32 -10.67 1.08
CA GLY A 227 12.30 -9.27 0.72
C GLY A 227 11.53 -8.41 1.71
N GLU A 228 11.82 -7.11 1.65
CA GLU A 228 11.39 -6.10 2.61
C GLU A 228 10.86 -4.88 1.86
N ILE A 229 9.81 -4.28 2.40
CA ILE A 229 9.22 -3.03 1.93
C ILE A 229 9.19 -2.07 3.11
N GLN A 230 9.76 -0.89 2.92
CA GLN A 230 9.65 0.25 3.81
C GLN A 230 8.81 1.32 3.13
N LEU A 231 7.88 1.92 3.84
CA LEU A 231 6.96 2.92 3.32
C LEU A 231 6.84 4.10 4.28
N ALA A 232 6.88 5.31 3.74
CA ALA A 232 6.57 6.53 4.45
C ALA A 232 5.70 7.42 3.56
N GLY A 233 4.93 8.33 4.15
CA GLY A 233 4.14 9.26 3.36
C GLY A 233 2.96 9.83 4.11
N LYS A 234 2.03 10.41 3.34
CA LYS A 234 0.89 11.13 3.90
C LYS A 234 -0.34 10.92 3.03
N VAL A 235 -1.46 10.68 3.68
CA VAL A 235 -2.80 10.63 3.08
C VAL A 235 -3.59 11.82 3.60
N PHE A 236 -4.19 12.58 2.71
CA PHE A 236 -5.12 13.66 3.02
C PHE A 236 -6.55 13.10 2.92
N THR A 237 -7.31 13.22 4.00
CA THR A 237 -8.65 12.61 4.14
C THR A 237 -9.78 13.61 3.91
N GLY A 238 -9.53 14.63 3.06
CA GLY A 238 -10.49 15.68 2.72
C GLY A 238 -11.56 15.20 1.73
N ARG A 239 -11.97 16.09 0.81
CA ARG A 239 -12.96 15.74 -0.24
C ARG A 239 -12.44 14.69 -1.24
N GLN A 240 -11.12 14.66 -1.46
CA GLN A 240 -10.41 13.68 -2.27
C GLN A 240 -9.40 12.96 -1.37
N LEU A 241 -9.16 11.68 -1.64
CA LEU A 241 -8.25 10.84 -0.85
C LEU A 241 -6.83 10.91 -1.45
N ASN A 242 -6.27 12.12 -1.53
CA ASN A 242 -4.96 12.33 -2.12
C ASN A 242 -3.87 11.76 -1.21
N ALA A 243 -2.88 11.10 -1.79
CA ALA A 243 -1.76 10.53 -1.06
C ALA A 243 -0.43 10.79 -1.77
N GLU A 244 0.60 10.92 -0.95
CA GLU A 244 2.00 10.95 -1.35
C GLU A 244 2.72 9.87 -0.55
N PHE A 245 3.28 8.88 -1.23
CA PHE A 245 4.02 7.78 -0.60
C PHE A 245 5.39 7.64 -1.21
N ALA A 246 6.39 7.38 -0.38
CA ALA A 246 7.69 6.90 -0.78
C ALA A 246 7.84 5.47 -0.26
N ALA A 247 8.26 4.57 -1.12
CA ALA A 247 8.44 3.16 -0.82
C ALA A 247 9.82 2.70 -1.26
N ASP A 248 10.61 2.21 -0.33
CA ASP A 248 11.86 1.51 -0.59
C ASP A 248 11.60 0.01 -0.50
N PHE A 249 12.09 -0.76 -1.45
CA PHE A 249 11.96 -2.20 -1.42
C PHE A 249 13.29 -2.87 -1.74
N SER A 250 13.52 -4.02 -1.13
CA SER A 250 14.74 -4.78 -1.32
C SER A 250 14.49 -6.27 -1.37
N ASN A 251 15.26 -6.95 -2.23
CA ASN A 251 15.28 -8.40 -2.38
C ASN A 251 13.89 -9.04 -2.61
N LEU A 252 12.95 -8.30 -3.23
CA LEU A 252 11.65 -8.84 -3.62
C LEU A 252 11.82 -9.81 -4.78
N ASP A 253 11.02 -10.87 -4.83
CA ASP A 253 10.97 -11.72 -6.02
C ASP A 253 10.30 -10.97 -7.18
N ALA A 254 11.05 -10.76 -8.27
CA ALA A 254 10.54 -10.02 -9.43
C ALA A 254 9.29 -10.68 -10.04
N ASN A 255 9.16 -12.01 -9.95
CA ASN A 255 7.97 -12.74 -10.42
C ASN A 255 6.72 -12.48 -9.57
N GLN A 256 6.90 -12.02 -8.32
CA GLN A 256 5.79 -11.69 -7.41
C GLN A 256 5.48 -10.19 -7.41
N ALA A 257 6.48 -9.35 -7.68
CA ALA A 257 6.37 -7.90 -7.62
C ALA A 257 5.94 -7.28 -8.96
N LEU A 258 6.22 -7.94 -10.09
CA LEU A 258 5.88 -7.47 -11.42
C LEU A 258 4.71 -8.25 -12.02
N PRO A 259 4.00 -7.68 -13.01
CA PRO A 259 2.93 -8.39 -13.69
C PRO A 259 3.42 -9.72 -14.28
N PRO A 260 2.67 -10.83 -14.11
CA PRO A 260 3.10 -12.16 -14.51
C PRO A 260 3.37 -12.27 -16.02
N GLU A 261 2.70 -11.47 -16.84
CA GLU A 261 2.90 -11.39 -18.29
C GLU A 261 4.30 -10.95 -18.71
N TRP A 262 5.07 -10.28 -17.85
CA TRP A 262 6.42 -9.82 -18.19
C TRP A 262 7.46 -10.94 -18.08
N HIS A 263 7.15 -12.04 -17.39
CA HIS A 263 8.04 -13.20 -17.24
C HIS A 263 9.47 -12.82 -16.79
N ILE A 264 9.59 -11.89 -15.83
CA ILE A 264 10.88 -11.40 -15.32
C ILE A 264 11.19 -12.05 -13.98
N GLY A 265 12.16 -12.97 -13.98
CA GLY A 265 12.71 -13.52 -12.74
C GLY A 265 13.78 -12.63 -12.10
N GLY A 266 14.25 -13.03 -10.93
CA GLY A 266 15.34 -12.37 -10.21
C GLY A 266 14.90 -11.67 -8.94
N LYS A 267 15.80 -10.86 -8.38
CA LYS A 267 15.55 -10.09 -7.15
C LYS A 267 15.48 -8.62 -7.46
N SER A 268 14.33 -8.00 -7.20
CA SER A 268 14.09 -6.58 -7.43
C SER A 268 14.36 -5.76 -6.16
N SER A 269 14.88 -4.55 -6.35
CA SER A 269 15.10 -3.55 -5.31
C SER A 269 14.95 -2.17 -5.93
N GLY A 270 14.54 -1.18 -5.16
CA GLY A 270 14.30 0.14 -5.73
C GLY A 270 13.63 1.10 -4.76
N HIS A 271 13.37 2.27 -5.29
CA HIS A 271 12.69 3.36 -4.62
C HIS A 271 11.57 3.87 -5.52
N LEU A 272 10.34 3.93 -5.03
CA LEU A 272 9.17 4.42 -5.76
C LEU A 272 8.47 5.50 -4.96
N VAL A 273 8.07 6.56 -5.65
CA VAL A 273 7.25 7.63 -5.11
C VAL A 273 5.92 7.62 -5.87
N TYR A 274 4.83 7.49 -5.13
CA TYR A 274 3.47 7.65 -5.63
C TYR A 274 2.91 9.00 -5.21
N ALA A 275 2.23 9.70 -6.12
CA ALA A 275 1.44 10.88 -5.82
C ALA A 275 0.12 10.82 -6.61
N GLY A 276 -1.02 10.88 -5.93
CA GLY A 276 -2.32 10.83 -6.61
C GLY A 276 -3.52 10.59 -5.69
N ASP A 277 -4.71 10.52 -6.28
CA ASP A 277 -5.96 10.23 -5.59
C ASP A 277 -6.12 8.71 -5.41
N LEU A 278 -6.19 8.22 -4.17
CA LEU A 278 -6.33 6.78 -3.89
C LEU A 278 -7.68 6.21 -4.33
N ASP A 279 -8.72 7.04 -4.53
CA ASP A 279 -9.98 6.58 -5.12
C ASP A 279 -9.88 6.40 -6.66
N ARG A 280 -8.81 6.92 -7.29
CA ARG A 280 -8.50 6.82 -8.74
C ARG A 280 -7.01 6.50 -8.93
N PHE A 281 -6.57 5.41 -8.32
CA PHE A 281 -5.16 5.02 -8.24
C PHE A 281 -4.47 4.96 -9.62
N GLU A 282 -5.20 4.52 -10.65
CA GLU A 282 -4.76 4.42 -12.04
C GLU A 282 -4.41 5.76 -12.70
N HIS A 283 -4.94 6.86 -12.16
CA HIS A 283 -4.61 8.23 -12.59
C HIS A 283 -3.48 8.85 -11.74
N GLY A 284 -2.97 8.12 -10.74
CA GLY A 284 -1.83 8.55 -9.94
C GLY A 284 -0.53 8.52 -10.73
N GLN A 285 0.43 9.33 -10.28
CA GLN A 285 1.79 9.33 -10.82
C GLN A 285 2.69 8.44 -9.95
N VAL A 286 3.45 7.55 -10.59
CA VAL A 286 4.53 6.80 -9.93
C VAL A 286 5.86 7.17 -10.57
N THR A 287 6.85 7.54 -9.77
CA THR A 287 8.21 7.83 -10.25
C THR A 287 9.23 7.13 -9.38
N GLY A 288 10.35 6.68 -9.95
CA GLY A 288 11.40 6.11 -9.13
C GLY A 288 12.44 5.33 -9.91
N SER A 289 13.18 4.50 -9.21
CA SER A 289 14.19 3.62 -9.79
C SER A 289 13.95 2.18 -9.37
N ILE A 290 14.17 1.27 -10.32
CA ILE A 290 14.10 -0.16 -10.09
C ILE A 290 15.39 -0.79 -10.59
N LYS A 291 15.92 -1.71 -9.78
CA LYS A 291 17.01 -2.60 -10.11
C LYS A 291 16.56 -4.05 -9.94
N ILE A 292 16.86 -4.89 -10.92
CA ILE A 292 16.62 -6.33 -10.87
C ILE A 292 17.96 -7.03 -11.02
N ALA A 293 18.35 -7.82 -10.02
CA ALA A 293 19.55 -8.64 -10.03
C ALA A 293 19.21 -10.10 -10.37
N GLY A 294 20.04 -10.74 -11.19
CA GLY A 294 19.79 -12.08 -11.71
C GLY A 294 18.52 -12.14 -12.56
N ALA A 295 18.31 -11.15 -13.42
CA ALA A 295 17.10 -11.01 -14.24
C ALA A 295 16.97 -12.14 -15.27
N ALA A 296 16.32 -13.23 -14.87
CA ALA A 296 15.98 -14.32 -15.78
C ALA A 296 14.86 -13.86 -16.72
N ILE A 297 15.24 -13.06 -17.73
CA ILE A 297 14.39 -12.64 -18.84
C ILE A 297 14.67 -13.54 -20.02
N ASP A 298 13.61 -14.13 -20.56
CA ASP A 298 13.66 -14.75 -21.86
C ASP A 298 13.76 -13.67 -22.95
N MET A 299 14.93 -13.56 -23.59
CA MET A 299 15.18 -12.57 -24.63
C MET A 299 14.35 -12.83 -25.90
N THR A 300 13.72 -14.00 -26.05
CA THR A 300 12.92 -14.34 -27.23
C THR A 300 11.71 -13.43 -27.44
N ASN A 301 11.21 -12.74 -26.41
CA ASN A 301 10.01 -11.89 -26.57
C ASN A 301 10.35 -10.46 -26.98
N LEU A 302 11.35 -9.83 -26.36
CA LEU A 302 11.66 -8.41 -26.57
C LEU A 302 12.91 -8.18 -27.41
N PHE A 303 13.82 -9.14 -27.46
CA PHE A 303 15.15 -9.00 -28.06
C PHE A 303 15.54 -10.23 -28.90
N VAL A 304 14.63 -10.73 -29.74
CA VAL A 304 14.82 -11.90 -30.62
C VAL A 304 16.18 -11.86 -31.33
N THR A 305 16.49 -10.71 -31.94
CA THR A 305 17.76 -10.51 -32.66
C THR A 305 18.96 -10.71 -31.75
N LEU A 306 18.95 -10.17 -30.52
CA LEU A 306 20.06 -10.36 -29.58
C LEU A 306 20.18 -11.80 -29.12
N HIS A 307 19.05 -12.46 -28.88
CA HIS A 307 19.01 -13.85 -28.48
C HIS A 307 19.69 -14.76 -29.52
N GLU A 308 19.32 -14.59 -30.80
CA GLU A 308 19.90 -15.38 -31.88
C GLU A 308 21.38 -15.06 -32.10
N LEU A 309 21.78 -13.79 -32.01
CA LEU A 309 23.19 -13.39 -32.06
C LEU A 309 24.02 -14.04 -30.96
N ALA A 310 23.51 -14.02 -29.73
CA ALA A 310 24.21 -14.54 -28.57
C ALA A 310 24.34 -16.06 -28.62
N LYS A 311 23.28 -16.78 -29.00
CA LYS A 311 23.32 -18.23 -29.26
C LYS A 311 24.36 -18.59 -30.33
N PHE A 312 24.36 -17.85 -31.44
CA PHE A 312 25.32 -18.08 -32.53
C PHE A 312 26.77 -17.80 -32.09
N GLY A 313 26.96 -16.82 -31.21
CA GLY A 313 28.23 -16.53 -30.53
C GLY A 313 28.67 -17.60 -29.52
N GLY A 314 27.91 -18.70 -29.38
CA GLY A 314 28.22 -19.84 -28.51
C GLY A 314 27.76 -19.69 -27.06
N LEU A 315 26.89 -18.71 -26.77
CA LEU A 315 26.29 -18.54 -25.44
C LEU A 315 25.09 -19.48 -25.31
N LYS A 316 25.20 -20.48 -24.42
CA LYS A 316 24.18 -21.53 -24.28
C LYS A 316 22.96 -21.08 -23.45
N ASP A 317 23.15 -20.12 -22.54
CA ASP A 317 22.12 -19.60 -21.62
C ASP A 317 22.23 -18.07 -21.50
N VAL A 318 21.76 -17.37 -22.53
CA VAL A 318 21.74 -15.91 -22.54
C VAL A 318 20.67 -15.45 -21.56
N ARG A 319 21.07 -14.79 -20.48
CA ARG A 319 20.18 -14.22 -19.46
C ARG A 319 20.62 -12.80 -19.17
N ILE A 320 19.74 -11.92 -18.72
CA ILE A 320 20.18 -10.60 -18.27
C ILE A 320 20.60 -10.71 -16.80
N ASP A 321 21.86 -10.45 -16.46
CA ASP A 321 22.29 -10.57 -15.07
C ASP A 321 21.82 -9.37 -14.23
N SER A 322 21.62 -8.20 -14.84
CA SER A 322 21.05 -7.04 -14.14
C SER A 322 20.30 -6.10 -15.06
N ILE A 323 19.22 -5.52 -14.53
CA ILE A 323 18.43 -4.44 -15.14
C ILE A 323 18.38 -3.30 -14.15
N GLU A 324 18.56 -2.08 -14.63
CA GLU A 324 18.39 -0.86 -13.85
C GLU A 324 17.68 0.17 -14.72
N THR A 325 16.69 0.87 -14.19
CA THR A 325 15.97 1.90 -14.92
C THR A 325 15.30 2.88 -13.97
N HIS A 326 15.20 4.14 -14.41
CA HIS A 326 14.29 5.11 -13.85
C HIS A 326 12.97 5.02 -14.59
N LEU A 327 11.87 4.93 -13.84
CA LEU A 327 10.53 4.87 -14.40
C LEU A 327 9.70 6.08 -13.99
N LYS A 328 8.79 6.44 -14.88
CA LYS A 328 7.68 7.34 -14.60
C LYS A 328 6.43 6.76 -15.24
N TYR A 329 5.44 6.47 -14.42
CA TYR A 329 4.13 6.01 -14.85
C TYR A 329 3.09 7.09 -14.56
N HIS A 330 2.27 7.41 -15.55
CA HIS A 330 1.15 8.35 -15.42
C HIS A 330 0.16 8.11 -16.56
N GLU A 331 -1.14 8.03 -16.27
CA GLU A 331 -2.19 7.93 -17.30
C GLU A 331 -1.94 6.79 -18.32
N HIS A 332 -1.57 5.60 -17.84
CA HIS A 332 -1.25 4.42 -18.66
C HIS A 332 -0.01 4.55 -19.57
N GLU A 333 0.79 5.59 -19.39
CA GLU A 333 2.08 5.77 -20.06
C GLU A 333 3.21 5.43 -19.10
N LEU A 334 4.06 4.46 -19.46
CA LEU A 334 5.27 4.10 -18.73
C LEU A 334 6.49 4.62 -19.51
N GLU A 335 7.08 5.69 -19.01
CA GLU A 335 8.36 6.21 -19.48
C GLU A 335 9.50 5.49 -18.73
N LEU A 336 10.44 4.92 -19.49
CA LEU A 336 11.67 4.31 -18.99
C LEU A 336 12.85 5.17 -19.43
N SER A 337 13.66 5.59 -18.47
CA SER A 337 14.85 6.40 -18.68
C SER A 337 16.05 5.75 -18.00
N ASP A 338 17.25 6.07 -18.49
CA ASP A 338 18.51 5.46 -18.06
C ASP A 338 18.43 3.93 -17.96
N PHE A 339 17.70 3.29 -18.88
CA PHE A 339 17.57 1.85 -18.93
C PHE A 339 18.95 1.25 -19.18
N ARG A 340 19.37 0.33 -18.32
CA ARG A 340 20.62 -0.42 -18.43
C ARG A 340 20.34 -1.88 -18.18
N ALA A 341 20.68 -2.71 -19.13
CA ALA A 341 20.66 -4.16 -18.97
C ALA A 341 22.03 -4.73 -19.37
N SER A 342 22.49 -5.75 -18.65
CA SER A 342 23.80 -6.36 -18.93
C SER A 342 23.78 -7.86 -18.72
N TYR A 343 24.56 -8.55 -19.56
CA TYR A 343 24.94 -9.94 -19.37
C TYR A 343 26.46 -10.06 -19.41
N GLN A 344 27.05 -10.38 -18.25
CA GLN A 344 28.50 -10.45 -18.07
C GLN A 344 29.23 -9.25 -18.70
N ASP A 345 30.34 -9.51 -19.38
CA ASP A 345 31.08 -8.58 -20.23
C ASP A 345 30.76 -8.77 -21.73
N GLN A 346 29.66 -9.48 -22.04
CA GLN A 346 29.35 -9.89 -23.41
C GLN A 346 28.27 -9.04 -24.07
N ILE A 347 27.27 -8.62 -23.31
CA ILE A 347 26.11 -7.85 -23.80
C ILE A 347 25.82 -6.71 -22.84
N ARG A 348 25.62 -5.51 -23.39
CA ARG A 348 25.05 -4.37 -22.67
C ARG A 348 23.98 -3.71 -23.53
N VAL A 349 22.92 -3.24 -22.89
CA VAL A 349 21.85 -2.47 -23.51
C VAL A 349 21.65 -1.22 -22.68
N GLU A 350 21.72 -0.05 -23.30
CA GLU A 350 21.54 1.24 -22.64
C GLU A 350 20.52 2.07 -23.40
N GLY A 351 19.64 2.84 -22.75
CA GLY A 351 18.77 3.76 -23.48
C GLY A 351 17.55 4.23 -22.73
N ALA A 352 16.52 4.56 -23.51
CA ALA A 352 15.24 5.04 -23.00
C ALA A 352 14.11 4.61 -23.93
N GLY A 353 12.89 4.58 -23.40
CA GLY A 353 11.70 4.27 -24.17
C GLY A 353 10.42 4.64 -23.45
N VAL A 354 9.33 4.59 -24.19
CA VAL A 354 7.98 4.86 -23.70
C VAL A 354 7.07 3.73 -24.14
N ILE A 355 6.33 3.18 -23.18
CA ILE A 355 5.38 2.10 -23.37
C ILE A 355 3.98 2.66 -23.13
N ARG A 356 3.12 2.54 -24.14
CA ARG A 356 1.69 2.86 -24.10
C ARG A 356 0.90 1.62 -24.53
N PRO A 357 -0.40 1.52 -24.22
CA PRO A 357 -1.21 0.33 -24.54
C PRO A 357 -1.09 -0.14 -26.00
N ASN A 358 -1.05 0.80 -26.94
CA ASN A 358 -1.02 0.50 -28.38
C ASN A 358 0.27 0.95 -29.08
N ARG A 359 1.28 1.38 -28.32
CA ARG A 359 2.50 1.94 -28.92
C ARG A 359 3.72 1.75 -28.03
N LEU A 360 4.77 1.23 -28.63
CA LEU A 360 6.10 1.14 -28.07
C LEU A 360 7.01 2.05 -28.89
N ASP A 361 7.77 2.92 -28.24
CA ASP A 361 8.83 3.72 -28.87
C ASP A 361 10.08 3.68 -28.00
N GLY A 362 11.24 3.34 -28.56
CA GLY A 362 12.48 3.27 -27.79
C GLY A 362 13.72 3.57 -28.63
N SER A 363 14.74 4.11 -27.98
CA SER A 363 16.06 4.29 -28.57
C SER A 363 17.09 3.65 -27.64
N LEU A 364 17.69 2.58 -28.11
CA LEU A 364 18.62 1.74 -27.36
C LEU A 364 20.01 1.78 -28.02
N LEU A 365 21.04 1.65 -27.23
CA LEU A 365 22.42 1.38 -27.60
C LEU A 365 22.70 -0.05 -27.17
N ILE A 366 23.07 -0.90 -28.12
CA ILE A 366 23.39 -2.29 -27.89
C ILE A 366 24.90 -2.47 -28.05
N GLY A 367 25.56 -2.86 -26.98
CA GLY A 367 26.97 -3.22 -26.94
C GLY A 367 27.13 -4.74 -26.96
N LEU A 368 27.89 -5.26 -27.92
CA LEU A 368 28.22 -6.68 -28.04
C LEU A 368 29.73 -6.89 -28.04
N SER A 369 30.19 -7.97 -27.44
CA SER A 369 31.61 -8.32 -27.47
C SER A 369 32.07 -8.71 -28.88
N PRO A 370 33.34 -8.51 -29.21
CA PRO A 370 33.91 -8.99 -30.47
C PRO A 370 33.73 -10.50 -30.69
N LYS A 371 33.64 -11.29 -29.61
CA LYS A 371 33.39 -12.74 -29.66
C LYS A 371 32.02 -13.07 -30.28
N ILE A 372 30.97 -12.32 -29.91
CA ILE A 372 29.64 -12.48 -30.50
C ILE A 372 29.65 -11.99 -31.96
N LEU A 373 30.24 -10.83 -32.20
CA LEU A 373 30.22 -10.19 -33.53
C LEU A 373 31.12 -10.86 -34.58
N GLY A 374 32.17 -11.58 -34.16
CA GLY A 374 33.13 -12.21 -35.06
C GLY A 374 32.51 -13.21 -36.04
N TRP A 375 31.29 -13.65 -35.76
CA TRP A 375 30.54 -14.59 -36.58
C TRP A 375 29.68 -13.93 -37.68
N ILE A 376 29.54 -12.60 -37.68
CA ILE A 376 28.79 -11.86 -38.70
C ILE A 376 29.73 -10.97 -39.51
N PRO A 377 30.16 -11.44 -40.69
CA PRO A 377 30.84 -10.60 -41.67
C PRO A 377 30.12 -9.26 -41.87
N GLY A 378 30.84 -8.14 -41.68
CA GLY A 378 30.34 -6.80 -41.97
C GLY A 378 29.67 -6.13 -40.78
N ALA A 379 29.35 -6.86 -39.71
CA ALA A 379 28.69 -6.30 -38.54
C ALA A 379 29.56 -5.26 -37.82
N GLN A 380 30.84 -5.57 -37.62
CA GLN A 380 31.79 -4.67 -36.93
C GLN A 380 32.12 -3.42 -37.77
N GLU A 381 32.15 -3.53 -39.10
CA GLU A 381 32.55 -2.39 -39.94
C GLU A 381 31.38 -1.47 -40.31
N ARG A 382 30.12 -1.93 -40.22
CA ARG A 382 28.97 -1.18 -40.74
C ARG A 382 27.82 -0.97 -39.76
N VAL A 383 27.68 -1.82 -38.75
CA VAL A 383 26.55 -1.75 -37.82
C VAL A 383 27.00 -1.38 -36.42
N PHE A 384 28.03 -2.07 -35.92
CA PHE A 384 28.63 -1.92 -34.61
C PHE A 384 29.98 -1.22 -34.70
N ILE A 385 29.95 0.06 -35.10
CA ILE A 385 31.15 0.84 -35.48
C ILE A 385 31.86 1.48 -34.28
N ASP A 386 31.12 1.75 -33.19
CA ASP A 386 31.65 2.45 -32.03
C ASP A 386 32.26 1.46 -31.03
N GLU A 387 33.45 1.74 -30.49
CA GLU A 387 34.10 0.90 -29.48
C GLU A 387 34.13 1.59 -28.12
N ARG A 388 33.63 0.92 -27.08
CA ARG A 388 33.66 1.43 -25.70
C ARG A 388 33.59 0.27 -24.72
N ASP A 389 34.44 0.28 -23.71
CA ASP A 389 34.49 -0.71 -22.62
C ASP A 389 34.66 -2.18 -23.10
N GLY A 390 35.43 -2.39 -24.17
CA GLY A 390 35.64 -3.72 -24.76
C GLY A 390 34.44 -4.27 -25.54
N LEU A 391 33.40 -3.46 -25.73
CA LEU A 391 32.22 -3.77 -26.54
C LEU A 391 32.20 -2.91 -27.79
N ARG A 392 31.56 -3.44 -28.84
CA ARG A 392 31.19 -2.69 -30.03
C ARG A 392 29.72 -2.32 -29.95
N TRP A 393 29.38 -1.08 -30.26
CA TRP A 393 28.06 -0.51 -30.00
C TRP A 393 27.32 -0.16 -31.29
N ALA A 394 26.00 -0.39 -31.27
CA ALA A 394 25.08 0.03 -32.32
C ALA A 394 23.83 0.66 -31.71
N LYS A 395 23.39 1.79 -32.27
CA LYS A 395 22.07 2.36 -31.97
C LYS A 395 20.98 1.49 -32.58
N VAL A 396 19.90 1.24 -31.87
CA VAL A 396 18.73 0.45 -32.29
C VAL A 396 17.47 1.20 -31.92
N ASN A 397 16.54 1.29 -32.85
CA ASN A 397 15.25 1.93 -32.62
C ASN A 397 14.19 0.85 -32.48
N ILE A 398 13.45 0.90 -31.37
CA ILE A 398 12.33 0.01 -31.08
C ILE A 398 11.02 0.77 -31.38
N SER A 399 10.09 0.10 -32.04
CA SER A 399 8.77 0.63 -32.43
C SER A 399 7.70 -0.47 -32.38
N GLY A 400 6.45 -0.16 -32.71
CA GLY A 400 5.37 -1.15 -32.81
C GLY A 400 4.44 -1.12 -31.60
N THR A 401 3.97 -2.29 -31.17
CA THR A 401 3.12 -2.45 -29.97
C THR A 401 3.87 -3.29 -28.93
N PRO A 402 3.49 -3.25 -27.64
CA PRO A 402 4.09 -4.13 -26.62
C PRO A 402 4.02 -5.62 -26.99
N ASP A 403 2.93 -6.06 -27.63
CA ASP A 403 2.75 -7.47 -28.05
C ASP A 403 3.48 -7.82 -29.36
N GLN A 404 3.83 -6.82 -30.17
CA GLN A 404 4.51 -6.98 -31.46
C GLN A 404 5.60 -5.92 -31.62
N PRO A 405 6.68 -6.01 -30.82
CA PRO A 405 7.79 -5.08 -30.94
C PRO A 405 8.49 -5.24 -32.29
N LYS A 406 8.95 -4.12 -32.85
CA LYS A 406 9.72 -4.04 -34.09
C LYS A 406 11.02 -3.31 -33.86
N GLU A 407 12.07 -3.75 -34.52
CA GLU A 407 13.41 -3.17 -34.40
C GLU A 407 14.08 -3.00 -35.78
N ASP A 408 15.12 -2.17 -35.85
CA ASP A 408 15.84 -1.85 -37.10
C ASP A 408 17.22 -2.51 -37.24
N LEU A 409 17.72 -3.19 -36.20
CA LEU A 409 19.02 -3.87 -36.16
C LEU A 409 19.06 -5.09 -37.08
N THR A 410 18.04 -5.96 -37.06
CA THR A 410 18.03 -7.19 -37.89
C THR A 410 18.22 -6.84 -39.36
N ARG A 411 17.47 -5.83 -39.84
CA ARG A 411 17.54 -5.37 -41.23
C ARG A 411 18.94 -4.86 -41.59
N ARG A 412 19.58 -4.12 -40.68
CA ARG A 412 20.91 -3.56 -40.88
C ARG A 412 21.99 -4.62 -40.88
N LEU A 413 21.87 -5.63 -40.01
CA LEU A 413 22.77 -6.79 -39.98
C LEU A 413 22.70 -7.61 -41.27
N ILE A 414 21.49 -7.93 -41.75
CA ILE A 414 21.29 -8.64 -43.02
C ILE A 414 21.91 -7.86 -44.19
N SER A 415 21.73 -6.53 -44.22
CA SER A 415 22.31 -5.67 -45.26
C SER A 415 23.83 -5.69 -45.21
N ALA A 416 24.42 -5.52 -44.03
CA ALA A 416 25.88 -5.52 -43.86
C ALA A 416 26.52 -6.86 -44.27
N PHE A 417 25.89 -7.97 -43.87
CA PHE A 417 26.32 -9.31 -44.24
C PHE A 417 26.25 -9.55 -45.75
N ARG A 418 25.12 -9.21 -46.38
CA ARG A 418 24.94 -9.36 -47.83
C ARG A 418 26.00 -8.61 -48.62
N ASP A 419 26.26 -7.37 -48.24
CA ASP A 419 27.20 -6.53 -48.96
C ASP A 419 28.63 -7.05 -48.83
N LYS A 420 29.05 -7.50 -47.63
CA LYS A 420 30.39 -8.07 -47.43
C LYS A 420 30.55 -9.39 -48.17
N MET A 421 29.54 -10.28 -48.14
CA MET A 421 29.55 -11.53 -48.89
C MET A 421 29.58 -11.32 -50.41
N THR A 422 28.92 -10.26 -50.91
CA THR A 422 28.96 -9.94 -52.35
C THR A 422 30.32 -9.37 -52.77
N GLN A 423 31.01 -8.66 -51.87
CA GLN A 423 32.36 -8.15 -52.09
C GLN A 423 33.42 -9.27 -52.04
N GLU A 424 33.31 -10.21 -51.10
CA GLU A 424 34.33 -11.24 -50.85
C GLU A 424 34.08 -12.57 -51.61
N PHE A 425 32.83 -12.98 -51.82
CA PHE A 425 32.47 -14.31 -52.35
C PHE A 425 31.41 -14.24 -53.47
N ARG A 426 31.79 -13.70 -54.63
CA ARG A 426 30.96 -13.64 -55.85
C ARG A 426 30.44 -15.04 -56.24
N GLY A 427 29.22 -15.39 -55.81
CA GLY A 427 28.52 -16.62 -56.18
C GLY A 427 27.86 -17.38 -55.03
N GLN A 428 28.43 -17.34 -53.81
CA GLN A 428 27.91 -18.05 -52.62
C GLN A 428 27.05 -17.17 -51.70
N ALA A 429 26.91 -15.88 -52.01
CA ALA A 429 26.20 -14.92 -51.17
C ALA A 429 24.71 -15.22 -51.00
N LYS A 430 24.03 -15.81 -51.99
CA LYS A 430 22.57 -16.06 -51.91
C LYS A 430 22.21 -17.12 -50.86
N ASP A 431 22.93 -18.24 -50.83
CA ASP A 431 22.64 -19.34 -49.90
C ASP A 431 23.02 -18.97 -48.47
N ALA A 432 24.15 -18.25 -48.29
CA ALA A 432 24.57 -17.73 -46.99
C ALA A 432 23.59 -16.68 -46.43
N VAL A 433 23.09 -15.76 -47.28
CA VAL A 433 22.07 -14.77 -46.88
C VAL A 433 20.74 -15.45 -46.54
N LYS A 434 20.36 -16.50 -47.27
CA LYS A 434 19.17 -17.30 -46.95
C LYS A 434 19.32 -17.99 -45.60
N SER A 435 20.48 -18.60 -45.32
CA SER A 435 20.75 -19.22 -44.01
C SER A 435 20.70 -18.22 -42.86
N LEU A 436 21.17 -16.98 -43.07
CA LEU A 436 21.09 -15.91 -42.07
C LEU A 436 19.64 -15.40 -41.88
N LEU A 437 18.85 -15.35 -42.95
CA LEU A 437 17.42 -15.00 -42.88
C LEU A 437 16.60 -16.06 -42.16
N ASP A 438 16.85 -17.34 -42.49
CA ASP A 438 16.19 -18.48 -41.84
C ASP A 438 16.51 -18.52 -40.33
N MET A 439 17.67 -18.00 -39.90
CA MET A 439 18.05 -17.85 -38.50
C MET A 439 17.23 -16.77 -37.76
N PHE A 440 16.94 -15.64 -38.38
CA PHE A 440 16.17 -14.54 -37.74
C PHE A 440 14.64 -14.71 -37.85
N HIS A 441 14.16 -15.72 -38.59
CA HIS A 441 12.75 -16.00 -38.82
C HIS A 441 12.25 -17.31 -38.18
N GLN A 442 13.10 -18.01 -37.44
CA GLN A 442 12.71 -19.07 -36.50
C GLN A 442 12.35 -18.46 -35.15
#